data_AF-A0A920T3T8-F1
#
_entry.id   AF-A0A920T3T8-F1
#
_cell.length_a   1.000
_cell.length_b   1.000
_cell.length_c   1.000
_cell.angle_alpha   90.00
_cell.angle_beta   90.00
_cell.angle_gamma   90.00
#
_symmetry.space_group_name_H-M   'P 1'
#
loop_
_entity.id
_entity.type
_entity.pdbx_description
1 polymer ?
#
loop_
_entity_poly.entity_id
_entity_poly.type
_entity_poly.pdbx_seq_one_letter_code
_entity_poly.pdbx_strand_id
1 'polypeptide(L)'
;MTRDYIALDELFKEGLPFPGWSFRLAGVEKWPIIKWVAKSASIDHSYAGKETRSWQFEDIEPENIDFFKLANFVEDYKDYERSSRINMNFSPLIGFNMSLKKNISFTFRHNRNLALDELPTGLTIRKDHSYTSTASYTHRGGMTIPIPYYGDIKLNNNISFTLNFDMNDSKEFKSGDKIDLEEGAFSSNWKTGLRISYQFSNKISGGLRYEYRESDSRTMGEKIDRDFGFDINIAITG
;
A
#
# COMPACT_ATOMS: atom_id res chain seq x y z
N MET A 1 -7.13 -13.43 23.23
CA MET A 1 -7.42 -12.00 23.49
C MET A 1 -6.81 -11.16 22.37
N THR A 2 -7.45 -10.04 22.02
CA THR A 2 -6.90 -9.05 21.09
C THR A 2 -7.01 -7.65 21.70
N ARG A 3 -5.96 -6.82 21.54
CA ARG A 3 -5.96 -5.40 21.93
C ARG A 3 -5.17 -4.55 20.92
N ASP A 4 -5.40 -3.24 20.94
CA ASP A 4 -4.56 -2.29 20.22
C ASP A 4 -3.18 -2.22 20.87
N TYR A 5 -2.13 -2.11 20.06
CA TYR A 5 -0.75 -2.24 20.53
C TYR A 5 0.23 -1.50 19.60
N ILE A 6 1.27 -0.91 20.17
CA ILE A 6 2.43 -0.39 19.45
C ILE A 6 3.71 -1.03 19.97
N ALA A 7 4.51 -1.62 19.08
CA ALA A 7 5.88 -1.98 19.39
C ALA A 7 6.80 -0.79 19.16
N LEU A 8 7.76 -0.61 20.06
CA LEU A 8 8.75 0.47 20.02
C LEU A 8 10.01 0.07 19.24
N ASP A 9 10.19 -1.22 19.00
CA ASP A 9 11.34 -1.78 18.30
C ASP A 9 10.92 -2.67 17.12
N GLU A 10 11.85 -2.86 16.18
CA GLU A 10 11.60 -3.70 14.99
C GLU A 10 11.69 -5.21 15.27
N LEU A 11 12.15 -5.58 16.47
CA LEU A 11 12.21 -6.96 16.94
C LEU A 11 11.03 -7.29 17.88
N PHE A 12 10.12 -6.34 18.11
CA PHE A 12 8.92 -6.48 18.93
C PHE A 12 9.20 -6.91 20.39
N LYS A 13 10.40 -6.62 20.91
CA LYS A 13 10.79 -6.91 22.31
C LYS A 13 10.10 -5.98 23.29
N GLU A 14 9.78 -4.76 22.88
CA GLU A 14 9.17 -3.75 23.73
C GLU A 14 7.95 -3.11 23.06
N GLY A 15 6.88 -2.89 23.83
CA GLY A 15 5.71 -2.19 23.36
C GLY A 15 4.66 -2.01 24.43
N LEU A 16 3.60 -1.29 24.08
CA LEU A 16 2.51 -0.96 24.99
C LEU A 16 1.17 -0.88 24.27
N PRO A 17 0.05 -1.05 25.00
CA PRO A 17 -1.27 -0.78 24.45
C PRO A 17 -1.39 0.67 24.02
N PHE A 18 -1.61 0.92 22.73
CA PHE A 18 -1.72 2.26 22.20
C PHE A 18 -2.74 2.30 21.07
N PRO A 19 -3.67 3.27 21.06
CA PRO A 19 -4.69 3.36 20.04
C PRO A 19 -4.07 3.67 18.68
N GLY A 20 -4.69 3.15 17.61
CA GLY A 20 -4.36 3.59 16.25
C GLY A 20 -4.66 5.09 16.05
N TRP A 21 -3.97 5.71 15.10
CA TRP A 21 -4.22 7.10 14.71
C TRP A 21 -4.23 7.27 13.20
N SER A 22 -4.95 8.28 12.73
CA SER A 22 -4.95 8.65 11.32
C SER A 22 -5.08 10.17 11.23
N PHE A 23 -4.17 10.79 10.50
CA PHE A 23 -4.22 12.22 10.25
C PHE A 23 -4.01 12.54 8.78
N ARG A 24 -4.72 13.58 8.35
CA ARG A 24 -4.61 14.15 7.01
C ARG A 24 -4.40 15.64 7.14
N LEU A 25 -3.25 16.10 6.66
CA LEU A 25 -2.87 17.51 6.60
C LEU A 25 -3.16 18.02 5.19
N ALA A 26 -4.29 18.71 5.03
CA ALA A 26 -4.62 19.42 3.80
C ALA A 26 -4.04 20.85 3.83
N GLY A 27 -3.91 21.49 2.66
CA GLY A 27 -3.47 22.88 2.60
C GLY A 27 -1.95 23.07 2.54
N VAL A 28 -1.19 21.98 2.44
CA VAL A 28 0.29 22.04 2.37
C VAL A 28 0.78 22.68 1.07
N GLU A 29 -0.10 22.88 0.08
CA GLU A 29 0.20 23.68 -1.10
C GLU A 29 0.56 25.14 -0.77
N LYS A 30 0.15 25.66 0.39
CA LYS A 30 0.48 27.02 0.82
C LYS A 30 1.94 27.16 1.29
N TRP A 31 2.64 26.05 1.52
CA TRP A 31 4.03 26.09 1.96
C TRP A 31 4.93 26.72 0.88
N PRO A 32 5.94 27.53 1.28
CA PRO A 32 6.77 28.30 0.33
C PRO A 32 7.40 27.47 -0.79
N ILE A 33 7.72 26.21 -0.50
CA ILE A 33 8.41 25.27 -1.39
C ILE A 33 7.45 24.62 -2.41
N ILE A 34 6.14 24.55 -2.13
CA ILE A 34 5.17 23.77 -2.92
C ILE A 34 4.19 24.68 -3.70
N LYS A 35 3.97 25.91 -3.24
CA LYS A 35 2.99 26.88 -3.80
C LYS A 35 3.15 27.24 -5.28
N TRP A 36 4.38 27.16 -5.79
CA TRP A 36 4.68 27.49 -7.18
C TRP A 36 4.09 26.47 -8.16
N VAL A 37 4.09 25.19 -7.79
CA VAL A 37 3.77 24.06 -8.68
C VAL A 37 2.39 23.48 -8.37
N ALA A 38 2.01 23.34 -7.10
CA ALA A 38 0.75 22.74 -6.69
C ALA A 38 -0.45 23.72 -6.78
N LYS A 39 -1.60 23.19 -7.21
CA LYS A 39 -2.93 23.77 -7.04
C LYS A 39 -3.53 23.36 -5.70
N SER A 40 -3.33 22.11 -5.29
CA SER A 40 -3.71 21.57 -3.99
C SER A 40 -2.75 20.47 -3.59
N ALA A 41 -2.48 20.31 -2.30
CA ALA A 41 -1.70 19.21 -1.79
C ALA A 41 -2.20 18.75 -0.41
N SER A 42 -2.07 17.45 -0.13
CA SER A 42 -2.28 16.88 1.20
C SER A 42 -1.23 15.84 1.53
N ILE A 43 -0.93 15.74 2.83
CA ILE A 43 -0.12 14.67 3.40
C ILE A 43 -1.02 13.80 4.27
N ASP A 44 -0.90 12.50 4.11
CA ASP A 44 -1.70 11.50 4.80
C ASP A 44 -0.77 10.59 5.61
N HIS A 45 -1.18 10.20 6.82
CA HIS A 45 -0.47 9.23 7.65
C HIS A 45 -1.48 8.47 8.49
N SER A 46 -1.30 7.16 8.60
CA SER A 46 -2.17 6.32 9.42
C SER A 46 -1.40 5.16 10.00
N TYR A 47 -1.67 4.88 11.27
CA TYR A 47 -1.15 3.74 12.01
C TYR A 47 -2.30 2.95 12.63
N ALA A 48 -2.23 1.63 12.53
CA ALA A 48 -3.07 0.70 13.25
C ALA A 48 -2.24 -0.50 13.69
N GLY A 49 -2.12 -0.72 14.99
CA GLY A 49 -1.39 -1.83 15.55
C GLY A 49 -2.28 -2.71 16.43
N LYS A 50 -2.11 -4.02 16.36
CA LYS A 50 -2.89 -5.00 17.12
C LYS A 50 -1.99 -6.09 17.65
N GLU A 51 -2.22 -6.47 18.90
CA GLU A 51 -1.65 -7.64 19.53
C GLU A 51 -2.77 -8.66 19.78
N THR A 52 -2.56 -9.91 19.37
CA THR A 52 -3.46 -11.04 19.59
C THR A 52 -2.70 -12.17 20.24
N ARG A 53 -3.12 -12.56 21.43
CA ARG A 53 -2.52 -13.64 22.21
C ARG A 53 -3.52 -14.76 22.45
N SER A 54 -3.05 -15.99 22.49
CA SER A 54 -3.87 -17.16 22.82
C SER A 54 -3.18 -18.04 23.85
N TRP A 55 -3.98 -18.56 24.79
CA TRP A 55 -3.52 -19.44 25.85
C TRP A 55 -4.34 -20.73 25.83
N GLN A 56 -3.72 -21.82 26.26
CA GLN A 56 -4.40 -23.09 26.48
C GLN A 56 -4.06 -23.59 27.87
N PHE A 57 -5.10 -23.78 28.68
CA PHE A 57 -4.99 -24.27 30.04
C PHE A 57 -5.59 -25.68 30.08
N GLU A 58 -4.80 -26.67 30.51
CA GLU A 58 -5.24 -28.06 30.62
C GLU A 58 -5.52 -28.46 32.07
N ASP A 59 -4.70 -27.99 33.02
CA ASP A 59 -4.75 -28.43 34.43
C ASP A 59 -5.01 -27.30 35.45
N ILE A 60 -5.26 -26.07 34.98
CA ILE A 60 -5.48 -24.90 35.84
C ILE A 60 -6.69 -24.08 35.39
N GLU A 61 -7.43 -23.54 36.36
CA GLU A 61 -8.42 -22.49 36.11
C GLU A 61 -7.73 -21.13 36.17
N PRO A 62 -7.62 -20.39 35.05
CA PRO A 62 -6.97 -19.09 35.05
C PRO A 62 -7.80 -18.06 35.83
N GLU A 63 -7.12 -17.12 36.48
CA GLU A 63 -7.79 -15.98 37.11
C GLU A 63 -8.57 -15.15 36.08
N ASN A 64 -9.65 -14.49 36.51
CA ASN A 64 -10.42 -13.60 35.66
C ASN A 64 -9.54 -12.47 35.12
N ILE A 65 -9.56 -12.29 33.80
CA ILE A 65 -8.72 -11.28 33.15
C ILE A 65 -9.36 -9.89 33.34
N ASP A 66 -8.75 -9.09 34.22
CA ASP A 66 -9.06 -7.66 34.33
C ASP A 66 -8.24 -6.86 33.31
N PHE A 67 -8.87 -5.90 32.63
CA PHE A 67 -8.25 -5.04 31.61
C PHE A 67 -6.99 -4.33 32.15
N PHE A 68 -7.00 -3.92 33.43
CA PHE A 68 -5.88 -3.21 34.04
C PHE A 68 -4.76 -4.12 34.56
N LYS A 69 -5.02 -5.43 34.70
CA LYS A 69 -4.03 -6.44 35.16
C LYS A 69 -3.54 -7.34 34.02
N LEU A 70 -3.88 -7.00 32.78
CA LEU A 70 -3.53 -7.81 31.63
C LEU A 70 -2.02 -8.01 31.46
N ALA A 71 -1.21 -7.00 31.78
CA ALA A 71 0.25 -7.13 31.72
C ALA A 71 0.75 -8.24 32.66
N ASN A 72 0.24 -8.27 33.90
CA ASN A 72 0.58 -9.29 34.88
C ASN A 72 0.09 -10.67 34.45
N PHE A 73 -1.16 -10.77 33.95
CA PHE A 73 -1.72 -12.04 33.45
C PHE A 73 -0.87 -12.64 32.32
N VAL A 74 -0.39 -11.79 31.39
CA VAL A 74 0.47 -12.23 30.29
C VAL A 74 1.81 -12.78 30.81
N GLU A 75 2.39 -12.14 31.84
CA GLU A 75 3.64 -12.57 32.45
C GLU A 75 3.47 -13.87 33.26
N ASP A 76 2.43 -13.93 34.09
CA ASP A 76 2.14 -15.06 34.99
C ASP A 76 1.80 -16.35 34.24
N TYR A 77 1.11 -16.25 33.09
CA TYR A 77 0.67 -17.40 32.29
C TYR A 77 1.44 -17.57 30.98
N LYS A 78 2.67 -17.04 30.90
CA LYS A 78 3.51 -17.12 29.70
C LYS A 78 3.75 -18.56 29.22
N ASP A 79 3.91 -19.50 30.13
CA ASP A 79 4.15 -20.92 29.81
C ASP A 79 2.94 -21.60 29.15
N TYR A 80 1.74 -21.04 29.35
CA TYR A 80 0.49 -21.51 28.74
C TYR A 80 0.17 -20.79 27.42
N GLU A 81 0.99 -19.83 27.01
CA GLU A 81 0.81 -19.07 25.77
C GLU A 81 1.12 -19.95 24.55
N ARG A 82 0.13 -20.13 23.68
CA ARG A 82 0.23 -20.94 22.45
C ARG A 82 0.53 -20.10 21.23
N SER A 83 0.19 -18.81 21.25
CA SER A 83 0.56 -17.89 20.17
C SER A 83 0.54 -16.46 20.66
N SER A 84 1.57 -15.69 20.31
CA SER A 84 1.56 -14.24 20.36
C SER A 84 1.69 -13.70 18.95
N ARG A 85 0.77 -12.84 18.54
CA ARG A 85 0.81 -12.19 17.23
C ARG A 85 0.74 -10.69 17.39
N ILE A 86 1.72 -9.97 16.89
CA ILE A 86 1.70 -8.52 16.83
C ILE A 86 1.71 -8.10 15.38
N ASN A 87 0.82 -7.19 14.99
CA ASN A 87 0.81 -6.61 13.66
C ASN A 87 0.78 -5.08 13.76
N MET A 88 1.66 -4.40 13.04
CA MET A 88 1.80 -2.96 12.99
C MET A 88 1.70 -2.46 11.57
N ASN A 89 0.62 -1.73 11.28
CA ASN A 89 0.26 -1.32 9.94
C ASN A 89 0.33 0.19 9.81
N PHE A 90 1.32 0.68 9.08
CA PHE A 90 1.37 2.06 8.62
C PHE A 90 0.81 2.13 7.19
N SER A 91 -0.41 2.62 7.04
CA SER A 91 -1.17 2.56 5.78
C SER A 91 -1.90 3.89 5.49
N PRO A 92 -1.20 4.94 5.06
CA PRO A 92 0.24 4.96 4.75
C PRO A 92 1.11 5.41 5.93
N LEU A 93 2.39 5.02 5.92
CA LEU A 93 3.43 5.68 6.74
C LEU A 93 3.62 7.12 6.28
N ILE A 94 3.60 7.35 4.97
CA ILE A 94 3.48 8.69 4.42
C ILE A 94 2.78 8.60 3.07
N GLY A 95 1.70 9.37 2.92
CA GLY A 95 0.99 9.57 1.68
C GLY A 95 1.13 11.03 1.28
N PHE A 96 1.36 11.27 -0.01
CA PHE A 96 1.38 12.60 -0.58
C PHE A 96 0.44 12.63 -1.78
N ASN A 97 -0.51 13.55 -1.76
CA ASN A 97 -1.50 13.71 -2.82
C ASN A 97 -1.46 15.15 -3.30
N MET A 98 -1.17 15.38 -4.58
CA MET A 98 -0.98 16.70 -5.15
C MET A 98 -1.70 16.82 -6.49
N SER A 99 -2.42 17.93 -6.66
CA SER A 99 -2.93 18.37 -7.96
C SER A 99 -2.15 19.59 -8.40
N LEU A 100 -1.63 19.57 -9.63
CA LEU A 100 -0.85 20.66 -10.22
C LEU A 100 -1.74 21.57 -11.09
N LYS A 101 -1.25 22.78 -11.36
CA LYS A 101 -1.98 23.82 -12.13
C LYS A 101 -2.32 23.46 -13.58
N LYS A 102 -1.86 22.32 -14.10
CA LYS A 102 -2.09 21.82 -15.47
C LYS A 102 -2.89 20.52 -15.52
N ASN A 103 -3.79 20.28 -14.56
CA ASN A 103 -4.58 19.03 -14.49
C ASN A 103 -3.70 17.76 -14.43
N ILE A 104 -2.53 17.89 -13.81
CA ILE A 104 -1.69 16.74 -13.47
C ILE A 104 -2.00 16.39 -12.02
N SER A 105 -2.28 15.12 -11.75
CA SER A 105 -2.43 14.60 -10.40
C SER A 105 -1.26 13.68 -10.10
N PHE A 106 -0.70 13.81 -8.91
CA PHE A 106 0.39 13.00 -8.42
C PHE A 106 0.01 12.44 -7.05
N THR A 107 0.11 11.13 -6.90
CA THR A 107 -0.12 10.43 -5.65
C THR A 107 1.10 9.58 -5.37
N PHE A 108 1.65 9.71 -4.18
CA PHE A 108 2.68 8.84 -3.65
C PHE A 108 2.19 8.26 -2.34
N ARG A 109 2.47 6.98 -2.10
CA ARG A 109 2.05 6.27 -0.91
C ARG A 109 3.12 5.26 -0.51
N HIS A 110 3.64 5.41 0.70
CA HIS A 110 4.51 4.43 1.32
C HIS A 110 3.75 3.74 2.45
N ASN A 111 3.44 2.45 2.30
CA ASN A 111 2.93 1.64 3.41
C ASN A 111 4.03 0.77 3.97
N ARG A 112 3.98 0.55 5.28
CA ARG A 112 4.89 -0.31 6.02
C ARG A 112 4.08 -1.21 6.93
N ASN A 113 4.25 -2.51 6.80
CA ASN A 113 3.60 -3.52 7.62
C ASN A 113 4.68 -4.35 8.31
N LEU A 114 4.62 -4.43 9.64
CA LEU A 114 5.53 -5.26 10.43
C LEU A 114 4.66 -6.24 11.20
N ALA A 115 4.94 -7.53 11.07
CA ALA A 115 4.25 -8.57 11.81
C ALA A 115 5.24 -9.45 12.57
N LEU A 116 4.87 -9.84 13.78
CA LEU A 116 5.52 -10.86 14.57
C LEU A 116 4.49 -11.96 14.84
N ASP A 117 4.86 -13.19 14.51
CA ASP A 117 4.16 -14.40 14.90
C ASP A 117 5.11 -15.23 15.79
N GLU A 118 4.84 -15.26 17.09
CA GLU A 118 5.54 -16.09 18.05
C GLU A 118 4.69 -17.29 18.44
N LEU A 119 5.30 -18.48 18.35
CA LEU A 119 4.74 -19.76 18.75
C LEU A 119 5.69 -20.43 19.77
N PRO A 120 5.25 -21.49 20.47
CA PRO A 120 6.12 -22.27 21.33
C PRO A 120 7.34 -22.84 20.59
N THR A 121 7.16 -23.17 19.31
CA THR A 121 8.17 -23.83 18.46
C THR A 121 9.13 -22.85 17.76
N GLY A 122 8.96 -21.54 17.96
CA GLY A 122 9.79 -20.53 17.31
C GLY A 122 9.06 -19.22 17.04
N LEU A 123 9.74 -18.32 16.35
CA LEU A 123 9.33 -16.95 16.10
C LEU A 123 9.52 -16.59 14.63
N THR A 124 8.56 -15.88 14.05
CA THR A 124 8.62 -15.39 12.67
C THR A 124 8.33 -13.89 12.65
N ILE A 125 9.24 -13.10 12.07
CA ILE A 125 9.06 -11.67 11.85
C ILE A 125 8.92 -11.43 10.36
N ARG A 126 7.84 -10.78 9.94
CA ARG A 126 7.64 -10.32 8.57
C ARG A 126 7.72 -8.81 8.49
N LYS A 127 8.53 -8.30 7.57
CA LYS A 127 8.68 -6.87 7.26
C LYS A 127 8.28 -6.65 5.81
N ASP A 128 7.18 -5.93 5.61
CA ASP A 128 6.65 -5.60 4.30
C ASP A 128 6.68 -4.08 4.08
N HIS A 129 7.25 -3.67 2.95
CA HIS A 129 7.30 -2.29 2.50
C HIS A 129 6.65 -2.20 1.13
N SER A 130 5.78 -1.20 0.93
CA SER A 130 5.18 -0.92 -0.36
C SER A 130 5.29 0.55 -0.69
N TYR A 131 5.81 0.86 -1.88
CA TYR A 131 5.94 2.20 -2.42
C TYR A 131 5.12 2.26 -3.70
N THR A 132 4.05 3.06 -3.70
CA THR A 132 3.24 3.27 -4.89
C THR A 132 3.24 4.74 -5.27
N SER A 133 3.37 5.00 -6.56
CA SER A 133 3.43 6.33 -7.14
C SER A 133 2.62 6.35 -8.43
N THR A 134 1.67 7.27 -8.52
CA THR A 134 0.83 7.45 -9.69
C THR A 134 0.89 8.90 -10.13
N ALA A 135 1.29 9.13 -11.37
CA ALA A 135 1.19 10.41 -12.03
C ALA A 135 0.17 10.31 -13.17
N SER A 136 -0.86 11.14 -13.16
CA SER A 136 -1.86 11.21 -14.22
C SER A 136 -1.98 12.62 -14.77
N TYR A 137 -2.18 12.72 -16.08
CA TYR A 137 -2.42 13.97 -16.78
C TYR A 137 -3.59 13.78 -17.72
N THR A 138 -4.57 14.69 -17.64
CA THR A 138 -5.71 14.67 -18.53
C THR A 138 -5.86 16.01 -19.23
N HIS A 139 -5.90 15.97 -20.56
CA HIS A 139 -6.15 17.10 -21.41
C HIS A 139 -7.43 16.91 -22.21
N ARG A 140 -8.32 17.90 -22.15
CA ARG A 140 -9.56 17.94 -22.93
C ARG A 140 -9.46 19.07 -23.95
N GLY A 141 -9.36 18.71 -25.23
CA GLY A 141 -9.27 19.65 -26.34
C GLY A 141 -10.32 19.34 -27.41
N GLY A 142 -11.15 20.31 -27.76
CA GLY A 142 -12.11 20.17 -28.84
C GLY A 142 -11.41 20.33 -30.20
N MET A 143 -11.58 19.38 -31.13
CA MET A 143 -11.21 19.54 -32.54
C MET A 143 -12.47 19.43 -33.40
N THR A 144 -12.73 20.42 -34.23
CA THR A 144 -13.80 20.34 -35.22
C THR A 144 -13.23 19.76 -36.50
N ILE A 145 -13.65 18.55 -36.90
CA ILE A 145 -13.28 17.99 -38.21
C ILE A 145 -14.40 18.35 -39.19
N PRO A 146 -14.12 19.16 -40.23
CA PRO A 146 -15.05 19.34 -41.33
C PRO A 146 -15.05 18.08 -42.20
N ILE A 147 -16.20 17.40 -42.31
CA ILE A 147 -16.37 16.28 -43.24
C ILE A 147 -17.06 16.79 -44.51
N PRO A 148 -16.47 16.63 -45.71
CA PRO A 148 -17.13 16.96 -46.97
C PRO A 148 -18.49 16.24 -47.06
N TYR A 149 -19.54 16.97 -47.43
CA TYR A 149 -20.95 16.53 -47.51
C TYR A 149 -21.72 16.27 -46.19
N TYR A 150 -21.05 16.15 -45.03
CA TYR A 150 -21.71 15.81 -43.75
C TYR A 150 -21.63 16.88 -42.65
N GLY A 151 -20.95 18.01 -42.91
CA GLY A 151 -20.85 19.13 -41.98
C GLY A 151 -19.71 19.00 -40.95
N ASP A 152 -19.68 19.95 -40.01
CA ASP A 152 -18.64 20.08 -39.00
C ASP A 152 -18.91 19.19 -37.78
N ILE A 153 -18.07 18.17 -37.57
CA ILE A 153 -18.16 17.31 -36.38
C ILE A 153 -17.28 17.89 -35.27
N LYS A 154 -17.89 18.30 -34.15
CA LYS A 154 -17.18 18.70 -32.92
C LYS A 154 -16.71 17.45 -32.16
N LEU A 155 -15.41 17.17 -32.23
CA LEU A 155 -14.78 16.11 -31.43
C LEU A 155 -14.28 16.69 -30.12
N ASN A 156 -14.83 16.24 -29.01
CA ASN A 156 -14.23 16.49 -27.70
C ASN A 156 -13.12 15.46 -27.48
N ASN A 157 -11.91 15.74 -27.96
CA ASN A 157 -10.78 14.83 -27.77
C ASN A 157 -10.35 14.90 -26.31
N ASN A 158 -10.37 13.76 -25.64
CA ASN A 158 -9.88 13.63 -24.28
C ASN A 158 -8.67 12.69 -24.28
N ILE A 159 -7.52 13.22 -23.91
CA ILE A 159 -6.27 12.47 -23.80
C ILE A 159 -5.95 12.31 -22.32
N SER A 160 -5.78 11.07 -21.88
CA SER A 160 -5.34 10.75 -20.53
C SER A 160 -4.04 9.96 -20.59
N PHE A 161 -3.07 10.42 -19.82
CA PHE A 161 -1.79 9.77 -19.62
C PHE A 161 -1.71 9.37 -18.15
N THR A 162 -1.35 8.13 -17.87
CA THR A 162 -1.14 7.64 -16.51
C THR A 162 0.15 6.85 -16.46
N LEU A 163 1.03 7.21 -15.54
CA LEU A 163 2.21 6.47 -15.17
C LEU A 163 2.00 5.94 -13.74
N ASN A 164 2.11 4.63 -13.57
CA ASN A 164 2.09 3.97 -12.27
C ASN A 164 3.44 3.35 -12.00
N PHE A 165 3.91 3.44 -10.77
CA PHE A 165 5.08 2.76 -10.27
C PHE A 165 4.71 2.13 -8.94
N ASP A 166 4.96 0.83 -8.81
CA ASP A 166 4.64 0.04 -7.63
C ASP A 166 5.85 -0.82 -7.29
N MET A 167 6.39 -0.67 -6.08
CA MET A 167 7.48 -1.47 -5.55
C MET A 167 7.04 -2.08 -4.23
N ASN A 168 7.25 -3.38 -4.06
CA ASN A 168 6.88 -4.14 -2.89
C ASN A 168 8.05 -5.02 -2.48
N ASP A 169 8.52 -4.84 -1.25
CA ASP A 169 9.55 -5.66 -0.64
C ASP A 169 8.96 -6.37 0.57
N SER A 170 9.17 -7.66 0.66
CA SER A 170 8.76 -8.50 1.78
C SER A 170 9.94 -9.35 2.22
N LYS A 171 10.25 -9.31 3.51
CA LYS A 171 11.28 -10.14 4.14
C LYS A 171 10.71 -10.85 5.36
N GLU A 172 11.02 -12.13 5.46
CA GLU A 172 10.60 -13.00 6.55
C GLU A 172 11.85 -13.53 7.27
N PHE A 173 11.91 -13.33 8.57
CA PHE A 173 12.96 -13.86 9.44
C PHE A 173 12.34 -14.91 10.36
N LYS A 174 12.99 -16.06 10.51
CA LYS A 174 12.54 -17.15 11.39
C LYS A 174 13.61 -17.50 12.40
N SER A 175 13.18 -17.91 13.59
CA SER A 175 14.05 -18.43 14.62
C SER A 175 13.37 -19.58 15.34
N GLY A 176 14.01 -20.76 15.39
CA GLY A 176 13.56 -21.86 16.23
C GLY A 176 13.84 -21.59 17.72
N ASP A 177 15.02 -21.05 18.01
CA ASP A 177 15.52 -20.82 19.38
C ASP A 177 15.15 -19.43 19.93
N LYS A 178 14.43 -18.61 19.15
CA LYS A 178 13.99 -17.24 19.45
C LYS A 178 15.11 -16.22 19.70
N ILE A 179 16.37 -16.60 19.46
CA ILE A 179 17.56 -15.77 19.67
C ILE A 179 18.23 -15.45 18.32
N ASP A 180 18.52 -16.48 17.53
CA ASP A 180 19.16 -16.34 16.21
C ASP A 180 18.11 -16.27 15.10
N LEU A 181 18.03 -15.13 14.43
CA LEU A 181 17.11 -14.88 13.33
C LEU A 181 17.77 -15.23 12.00
N GLU A 182 17.24 -16.24 11.32
CA GLU A 182 17.64 -16.59 9.97
C GLU A 182 16.68 -15.96 8.94
N GLU A 183 17.22 -15.47 7.83
CA GLU A 183 16.39 -14.97 6.73
C GLU A 183 15.74 -16.16 6.01
N GLY A 184 14.42 -16.25 6.15
CA GLY A 184 13.55 -17.25 5.53
C GLY A 184 13.19 -16.84 4.11
N ALA A 185 11.94 -16.48 3.88
CA ALA A 185 11.44 -16.03 2.58
C ALA A 185 11.75 -14.55 2.34
N PHE A 186 12.10 -14.21 1.10
CA PHE A 186 12.16 -12.83 0.64
C PHE A 186 11.48 -12.73 -0.72
N SER A 187 10.91 -11.56 -1.00
CA SER A 187 10.41 -11.17 -2.32
C SER A 187 10.58 -9.66 -2.51
N SER A 188 11.17 -9.26 -3.63
CA SER A 188 11.29 -7.87 -4.05
C SER A 188 10.71 -7.74 -5.45
N ASN A 189 9.64 -6.97 -5.58
CA ASN A 189 8.89 -6.86 -6.82
C ASN A 189 8.71 -5.39 -7.15
N TRP A 190 9.11 -4.96 -8.34
CA TRP A 190 8.79 -3.63 -8.82
C TRP A 190 8.14 -3.68 -10.19
N LYS A 191 7.26 -2.73 -10.43
CA LYS A 191 6.45 -2.62 -11.63
C LYS A 191 6.33 -1.16 -12.01
N THR A 192 6.45 -0.88 -13.30
CA THR A 192 6.09 0.42 -13.87
C THR A 192 5.14 0.21 -15.03
N GLY A 193 4.10 1.02 -15.09
CA GLY A 193 3.03 0.91 -16.07
C GLY A 193 2.72 2.26 -16.68
N LEU A 194 2.84 2.36 -18.00
CA LEU A 194 2.42 3.50 -18.78
C LEU A 194 1.10 3.19 -19.47
N ARG A 195 0.12 4.08 -19.32
CA ARG A 195 -1.16 4.02 -20.04
C ARG A 195 -1.43 5.35 -20.72
N ILE A 196 -1.77 5.27 -22.00
CA ILE A 196 -2.24 6.40 -22.80
C ILE A 196 -3.63 6.03 -23.27
N SER A 197 -4.61 6.90 -23.06
CA SER A 197 -5.98 6.69 -23.52
C SER A 197 -6.43 7.93 -24.30
N TYR A 198 -7.01 7.69 -25.46
CA TYR A 198 -7.48 8.71 -26.38
C TYR A 198 -8.93 8.45 -26.75
N GLN A 199 -9.79 9.42 -26.48
CA GLN A 199 -11.18 9.38 -26.92
C GLN A 199 -11.32 10.11 -28.25
N PHE A 200 -11.57 9.36 -29.33
CA PHE A 200 -11.77 9.91 -30.67
C PHE A 200 -13.16 10.52 -30.83
N SER A 201 -14.18 9.90 -30.26
CA SER A 201 -15.56 10.41 -30.26
C SER A 201 -16.34 9.88 -29.06
N ASN A 202 -17.61 10.24 -28.93
CA ASN A 202 -18.51 9.65 -27.93
C ASN A 202 -18.71 8.14 -28.13
N LYS A 203 -18.37 7.61 -29.30
CA LYS A 203 -18.57 6.20 -29.66
C LYS A 203 -17.27 5.42 -29.85
N ILE A 204 -16.11 6.08 -29.97
CA ILE A 204 -14.84 5.42 -30.27
C ILE A 204 -13.75 5.96 -29.34
N SER A 205 -13.06 5.04 -28.64
CA SER A 205 -11.87 5.35 -27.86
C SER A 205 -10.80 4.29 -28.07
N GLY A 206 -9.54 4.69 -28.02
CA GLY A 206 -8.39 3.78 -28.04
C GLY A 206 -7.52 3.92 -26.80
N GLY A 207 -6.81 2.87 -26.47
CA GLY A 207 -5.86 2.80 -25.37
C GLY A 207 -4.57 2.13 -25.81
N LEU A 208 -3.45 2.62 -25.28
CA LEU A 208 -2.16 1.96 -25.31
C LEU A 208 -1.73 1.74 -23.86
N ARG A 209 -1.19 0.55 -23.58
CA ARG A 209 -0.60 0.21 -22.29
C ARG A 209 0.75 -0.47 -22.49
N TYR A 210 1.69 -0.09 -21.66
CA TYR A 210 2.99 -0.75 -21.54
C TYR A 210 3.24 -1.00 -20.06
N GLU A 211 3.61 -2.21 -19.71
CA GLU A 211 3.93 -2.61 -18.34
C GLU A 211 5.27 -3.33 -18.33
N TYR A 212 6.15 -2.91 -17.44
CA TYR A 212 7.39 -3.60 -17.14
C TYR A 212 7.33 -4.03 -15.68
N ARG A 213 7.67 -5.29 -15.41
CA ARG A 213 7.70 -5.84 -14.07
C ARG A 213 8.96 -6.67 -13.88
N GLU A 214 9.56 -6.54 -12.72
CA GLU A 214 10.63 -7.41 -12.26
C GLU A 214 10.27 -7.91 -10.87
N SER A 215 10.55 -9.17 -10.63
CA SER A 215 10.34 -9.84 -9.34
C SER A 215 11.52 -10.73 -9.05
N ASP A 216 12.07 -10.59 -7.86
CA ASP A 216 13.04 -11.51 -7.30
C ASP A 216 12.44 -12.14 -6.04
N SER A 217 12.64 -13.43 -5.85
CA SER A 217 12.20 -14.14 -4.66
C SER A 217 13.06 -15.36 -4.40
N ARG A 218 13.13 -15.77 -3.15
CA ARG A 218 13.90 -16.96 -2.76
C ARG A 218 13.55 -18.22 -3.55
N THR A 219 12.28 -18.41 -3.87
CA THR A 219 11.78 -19.65 -4.49
C THR A 219 11.81 -19.62 -6.01
N MET A 220 11.57 -18.46 -6.62
CA MET A 220 11.43 -18.35 -8.09
C MET A 220 12.66 -17.70 -8.74
N GLY A 221 13.55 -17.09 -7.96
CA GLY A 221 14.65 -16.27 -8.47
C GLY A 221 14.14 -15.01 -9.18
N GLU A 222 15.03 -14.40 -9.96
CA GLU A 222 14.76 -13.22 -10.76
C GLU A 222 13.90 -13.55 -11.98
N LYS A 223 12.84 -12.76 -12.19
CA LYS A 223 11.94 -12.84 -13.34
C LYS A 223 11.64 -11.44 -13.85
N ILE A 224 11.68 -11.27 -15.16
CA ILE A 224 11.35 -10.03 -15.86
C ILE A 224 10.20 -10.29 -16.82
N ASP A 225 9.11 -9.53 -16.67
CA ASP A 225 7.95 -9.55 -17.54
C ASP A 225 7.81 -8.18 -18.24
N ARG A 226 7.48 -8.21 -19.53
CA ARG A 226 7.27 -7.01 -20.36
C ARG A 226 6.01 -7.19 -21.18
N ASP A 227 5.01 -6.38 -20.90
CA ASP A 227 3.72 -6.46 -21.57
C ASP A 227 3.44 -5.17 -22.34
N PHE A 228 2.99 -5.34 -23.57
CA PHE A 228 2.47 -4.26 -24.39
C PHE A 228 1.07 -4.64 -24.86
N GLY A 229 0.15 -3.69 -24.82
CA GLY A 229 -1.21 -3.88 -25.30
C GLY A 229 -1.78 -2.62 -25.90
N PHE A 230 -2.63 -2.81 -26.90
CA PHE A 230 -3.52 -1.76 -27.38
C PHE A 230 -4.96 -2.26 -27.25
N ASP A 231 -5.88 -1.33 -27.06
CA ASP A 231 -7.31 -1.61 -27.00
C ASP A 231 -8.08 -0.55 -27.79
N ILE A 232 -9.19 -0.98 -28.39
CA ILE A 232 -10.14 -0.10 -29.08
C ILE A 232 -11.51 -0.46 -28.53
N ASN A 233 -12.21 0.53 -28.02
CA ASN A 233 -13.57 0.41 -27.55
C ASN A 233 -14.49 1.18 -28.50
N ILE A 234 -15.51 0.47 -29.01
CA ILE A 234 -16.53 1.01 -29.90
C ILE A 234 -17.90 0.81 -29.23
N ALA A 235 -18.54 1.90 -28.84
CA ALA A 235 -19.89 1.90 -28.31
C ALA A 235 -20.91 2.02 -29.46
N ILE A 236 -21.75 1.00 -29.62
CA ILE A 236 -22.87 1.01 -30.57
C ILE A 236 -24.13 1.42 -29.80
N THR A 237 -24.64 2.61 -30.10
CA THR A 237 -25.95 3.08 -29.62
C THR A 237 -26.93 2.89 -30.77
N GLY A 238 -27.95 2.07 -30.54
CA GLY A 238 -29.13 1.92 -31.42
C GLY A 238 -30.15 3.02 -31.16
#